data_AF-A0A9W9JM70-F1
#
_entry.id   AF-A0A9W9JM70-F1
#
_cell.length_a   1.000
_cell.length_b   1.000
_cell.length_c   1.000
_cell.angle_alpha   90.00
_cell.angle_beta   90.00
_cell.angle_gamma   90.00
#
_symmetry.space_group_name_H-M   'P 1'
#
loop_
_entity.id
_entity.type
_entity.pdbx_description
1 polymer ?
#
loop_
_entity_poly.entity_id
_entity_poly.type
_entity_poly.pdbx_seq_one_letter_code
_entity_poly.pdbx_strand_id
1 'polypeptide(L)'
;MYAVLGRCGRRDIPAFNEAIIAVRATKIVVEHFQKGQFPPTPFPLPLGVNAQEPSSDEVQQVLDWEHLIRCIEDICFHNTEWGRQCHYLIYEANSAKRPSKWFTWRQNFRRSMYQSFMMGAVLCRAYQESLAPSNKDDLPEHFLENFDKRLEDPHNPENPLMTSDEMAYLLKYPVFNFEAYDDQHPIYGQLADFLRQQAENHQPFESEILDMYPEDATPDQIDRDHAKVLYAEIVQCLFSSMTLLEFEGAPKIFKEEDEKAEKLSREVTIVPLGLFYPERFTMPANPRTAHKALLLKQPLSQKKKCTTWHPSSQFMNIFLEIMYSSSGQPNHYGEEYPTPPPPLQVFQYVSRTFLGLRFSDDAFEDEDVDAAHKLFMHHPLICGIFLDGWPDLIPTLFDTLDGEGEYDAYYA
;
A
#
# COMPACT_ATOMS: atom_id res chain seq x y z
N MET A 1 -19.42 -21.04 -19.97
CA MET A 1 -17.95 -21.13 -19.97
C MET A 1 -17.35 -20.14 -18.98
N TYR A 2 -17.80 -18.90 -18.96
CA TYR A 2 -17.34 -17.85 -18.02
C TYR A 2 -17.61 -18.14 -16.53
N ALA A 3 -18.76 -18.75 -16.18
CA ALA A 3 -19.06 -19.17 -14.80
C ALA A 3 -18.14 -20.26 -14.24
N VAL A 4 -17.45 -20.97 -15.12
CA VAL A 4 -16.43 -21.97 -14.76
C VAL A 4 -15.12 -21.28 -14.42
N LEU A 5 -14.74 -20.22 -15.15
CA LEU A 5 -13.50 -19.48 -14.92
C LEU A 5 -13.49 -18.81 -13.54
N GLY A 6 -14.58 -18.16 -13.14
CA GLY A 6 -14.70 -17.57 -11.80
C GLY A 6 -14.62 -18.62 -10.67
N ARG A 7 -15.23 -19.80 -10.87
CA ARG A 7 -15.19 -20.89 -9.87
C ARG A 7 -13.83 -21.59 -9.81
N CYS A 8 -13.20 -21.85 -10.96
CA CYS A 8 -11.87 -22.45 -11.02
C CYS A 8 -10.80 -21.49 -10.46
N GLY A 9 -10.88 -20.20 -10.80
CA GLY A 9 -9.99 -19.18 -10.25
C GLY A 9 -10.04 -19.13 -8.72
N ARG A 10 -11.24 -19.05 -8.14
CA ARG A 10 -11.43 -19.07 -6.67
C ARG A 10 -10.88 -20.34 -5.98
N ARG A 11 -10.84 -21.48 -6.68
CA ARG A 11 -10.34 -22.74 -6.14
C ARG A 11 -8.82 -22.82 -6.21
N ASP A 12 -8.24 -22.34 -7.30
CA ASP A 12 -6.85 -22.65 -7.66
C ASP A 12 -5.88 -21.47 -7.42
N ILE A 13 -6.39 -20.24 -7.25
CA ILE A 13 -5.61 -19.03 -7.03
C ILE A 13 -5.98 -18.42 -5.67
N PRO A 14 -5.06 -18.34 -4.69
CA PRO A 14 -5.35 -17.71 -3.41
C PRO A 14 -5.66 -16.22 -3.59
N ALA A 15 -6.67 -15.74 -2.85
CA ALA A 15 -7.18 -14.35 -2.95
C ALA A 15 -7.57 -13.92 -4.38
N PHE A 16 -8.18 -14.84 -5.15
CA PHE A 16 -8.55 -14.59 -6.54
C PHE A 16 -9.47 -13.36 -6.73
N ASN A 17 -10.40 -13.13 -5.81
CA ASN A 17 -11.31 -11.99 -5.92
C ASN A 17 -10.55 -10.66 -5.79
N GLU A 18 -9.60 -10.58 -4.87
CA GLU A 18 -8.78 -9.39 -4.63
C GLU A 18 -7.79 -9.18 -5.78
N ALA A 19 -7.24 -10.26 -6.33
CA ALA A 19 -6.44 -10.20 -7.55
C ALA A 19 -7.24 -9.59 -8.72
N ILE A 20 -8.50 -10.00 -8.91
CA ILE A 20 -9.39 -9.45 -9.95
C ILE A 20 -9.67 -7.96 -9.71
N ILE A 21 -9.96 -7.58 -8.46
CA ILE A 21 -10.19 -6.17 -8.10
C ILE A 21 -8.96 -5.33 -8.45
N ALA A 22 -7.76 -5.78 -8.05
CA ALA A 22 -6.53 -5.05 -8.29
C ALA A 22 -6.17 -4.94 -9.78
N VAL A 23 -6.33 -6.04 -10.54
CA VAL A 23 -6.18 -6.06 -12.01
C VAL A 23 -7.12 -5.06 -12.67
N ARG A 24 -8.41 -5.04 -12.28
CA ARG A 24 -9.39 -4.12 -12.85
C ARG A 24 -9.10 -2.66 -12.49
N ALA A 25 -8.76 -2.40 -11.23
CA ALA A 25 -8.41 -1.05 -10.77
C ALA A 25 -7.20 -0.52 -11.54
N THR A 26 -6.13 -1.32 -11.66
CA THR A 26 -4.95 -0.94 -12.45
C THR A 26 -5.29 -0.75 -13.92
N LYS A 27 -6.09 -1.65 -14.51
CA LYS A 27 -6.51 -1.52 -15.92
C LYS A 27 -7.24 -0.20 -16.18
N ILE A 28 -8.13 0.22 -15.28
CA ILE A 28 -8.81 1.52 -15.37
C ILE A 28 -7.78 2.65 -15.42
N VAL A 29 -6.80 2.64 -14.50
CA VAL A 29 -5.74 3.67 -14.49
C VAL A 29 -4.93 3.65 -15.77
N VAL A 30 -4.45 2.48 -16.20
CA VAL A 30 -3.62 2.34 -17.40
C VAL A 30 -4.37 2.78 -18.67
N GLU A 31 -5.65 2.44 -18.80
CA GLU A 31 -6.45 2.87 -19.96
C GLU A 31 -6.62 4.40 -20.01
N HIS A 32 -6.80 5.07 -18.88
CA HIS A 32 -6.89 6.53 -18.81
C HIS A 32 -5.51 7.19 -19.02
N PHE A 33 -4.48 6.64 -18.41
CA PHE A 33 -3.10 7.05 -18.57
C PHE A 33 -2.69 7.04 -20.05
N GLN A 34 -2.94 5.92 -20.76
CA GLN A 34 -2.70 5.81 -22.21
C GLN A 34 -3.51 6.82 -23.04
N LYS A 35 -4.68 7.24 -22.55
CA LYS A 35 -5.48 8.30 -23.18
C LYS A 35 -4.97 9.71 -22.85
N GLY A 36 -4.00 9.86 -21.95
CA GLY A 36 -3.49 11.14 -21.49
C GLY A 36 -4.43 11.82 -20.49
N GLN A 37 -5.21 11.05 -19.74
CA GLN A 37 -6.26 11.51 -18.83
C GLN A 37 -6.03 10.89 -17.44
N PHE A 38 -6.56 11.54 -16.40
CA PHE A 38 -6.65 10.92 -15.09
C PHE A 38 -7.78 9.87 -15.04
N PRO A 39 -7.70 8.89 -14.12
CA PRO A 39 -8.82 8.01 -13.80
C PRO A 39 -10.12 8.79 -13.47
N PRO A 40 -11.30 8.19 -13.59
CA PRO A 40 -12.56 8.85 -13.22
C PRO A 40 -12.61 9.22 -11.74
N THR A 41 -13.35 10.30 -11.42
CA THR A 41 -13.73 10.67 -10.05
C THR A 41 -15.26 10.76 -9.98
N PRO A 42 -15.93 10.05 -9.05
CA PRO A 42 -15.38 9.03 -8.15
C PRO A 42 -14.83 7.81 -8.91
N PHE A 43 -13.97 7.01 -8.27
CA PHE A 43 -13.43 5.79 -8.86
C PHE A 43 -14.53 4.70 -8.94
N PRO A 44 -14.60 3.86 -9.97
CA PRO A 44 -15.75 2.97 -10.18
C PRO A 44 -15.68 1.67 -9.35
N LEU A 45 -15.76 1.80 -8.03
CA LEU A 45 -15.95 0.66 -7.12
C LEU A 45 -17.44 0.27 -7.02
N PRO A 46 -17.80 -1.02 -6.78
CA PRO A 46 -16.94 -2.19 -6.58
C PRO A 46 -16.49 -2.87 -7.88
N LEU A 47 -15.31 -3.53 -7.85
CA LEU A 47 -14.70 -4.20 -9.02
C LEU A 47 -14.59 -5.72 -8.91
N GLY A 48 -15.18 -6.32 -7.88
CA GLY A 48 -15.06 -7.76 -7.59
C GLY A 48 -15.77 -8.67 -8.59
N VAL A 49 -15.55 -9.98 -8.43
CA VAL A 49 -16.19 -11.02 -9.28
C VAL A 49 -17.72 -10.98 -9.17
N ASN A 50 -18.24 -10.53 -8.03
CA ASN A 50 -19.68 -10.39 -7.80
C ASN A 50 -20.29 -9.20 -8.56
N ALA A 51 -19.49 -8.17 -8.88
CA ALA A 51 -19.92 -7.01 -9.65
C ALA A 51 -19.93 -7.31 -11.16
N GLN A 52 -18.89 -8.00 -11.65
CA GLN A 52 -18.77 -8.41 -13.04
C GLN A 52 -17.99 -9.72 -13.15
N GLU A 53 -18.52 -10.67 -13.93
CA GLU A 53 -17.86 -11.95 -14.19
C GLU A 53 -16.52 -11.76 -14.95
N PRO A 54 -15.45 -12.47 -14.58
CA PRO A 54 -14.15 -12.29 -15.21
C PRO A 54 -14.10 -12.88 -16.63
N SER A 55 -13.53 -12.11 -17.55
CA SER A 55 -13.15 -12.52 -18.90
C SER A 55 -11.89 -13.39 -18.90
N SER A 56 -11.62 -14.07 -20.02
CA SER A 56 -10.38 -14.86 -20.20
C SER A 56 -9.13 -13.99 -20.02
N ASP A 57 -9.16 -12.77 -20.53
CA ASP A 57 -8.02 -11.87 -20.53
C ASP A 57 -7.74 -11.33 -19.12
N GLU A 58 -8.77 -11.15 -18.31
CA GLU A 58 -8.63 -10.82 -16.89
C GLU A 58 -8.04 -12.00 -16.10
N VAL A 59 -8.47 -13.22 -16.38
CA VAL A 59 -7.89 -14.42 -15.74
C VAL A 59 -6.41 -14.57 -16.11
N GLN A 60 -6.03 -14.31 -17.37
CA GLN A 60 -4.62 -14.35 -17.78
C GLN A 60 -3.81 -13.28 -17.03
N GLN A 61 -4.32 -12.06 -16.91
CA GLN A 61 -3.67 -11.00 -16.12
C GLN A 61 -3.54 -11.40 -14.65
N VAL A 62 -4.55 -12.04 -14.06
CA VAL A 62 -4.46 -12.56 -12.69
C VAL A 62 -3.37 -13.61 -12.56
N LEU A 63 -3.15 -14.47 -13.56
CA LEU A 63 -2.03 -15.43 -13.53
C LEU A 63 -0.66 -14.76 -13.61
N ASP A 64 -0.57 -13.63 -14.31
CA ASP A 64 0.67 -12.84 -14.37
C ASP A 64 0.90 -12.10 -13.05
N TRP A 65 -0.16 -11.58 -12.41
CA TRP A 65 -0.10 -11.02 -11.06
C TRP A 65 0.20 -12.09 -9.99
N GLU A 66 -0.34 -13.30 -10.13
CA GLU A 66 -0.02 -14.44 -9.25
C GLU A 66 1.47 -14.77 -9.30
N HIS A 67 2.05 -14.69 -10.50
CA HIS A 67 3.48 -14.85 -10.70
C HIS A 67 4.28 -13.73 -10.04
N LEU A 68 3.84 -12.47 -10.16
CA LEU A 68 4.43 -11.33 -9.45
C LEU A 68 4.46 -11.57 -7.95
N ILE A 69 3.32 -11.91 -7.34
CA ILE A 69 3.29 -12.13 -5.89
C ILE A 69 4.17 -13.31 -5.48
N ARG A 70 4.28 -14.37 -6.29
CA ARG A 70 5.21 -15.46 -6.01
C ARG A 70 6.67 -15.06 -6.06
N CYS A 71 7.04 -14.13 -6.94
CA CYS A 71 8.38 -13.55 -6.92
C CYS A 71 8.61 -12.73 -5.65
N ILE A 72 7.62 -11.92 -5.24
CA ILE A 72 7.69 -11.15 -3.98
C ILE A 72 7.79 -12.08 -2.78
N GLU A 73 6.98 -13.14 -2.70
CA GLU A 73 7.06 -14.19 -1.66
C GLU A 73 8.49 -14.75 -1.56
N ASP A 74 9.08 -15.14 -2.69
CA ASP A 74 10.43 -15.69 -2.74
C ASP A 74 11.48 -14.68 -2.26
N ILE A 75 11.38 -13.41 -2.68
CA ILE A 75 12.27 -12.35 -2.20
C ILE A 75 12.11 -12.17 -0.70
N CYS A 76 10.89 -12.04 -0.19
CA CYS A 76 10.62 -11.87 1.23
C CYS A 76 11.21 -13.04 2.04
N PHE A 77 10.97 -14.28 1.65
CA PHE A 77 11.45 -15.46 2.39
C PHE A 77 12.97 -15.58 2.48
N HIS A 78 13.72 -15.05 1.50
CA HIS A 78 15.17 -15.18 1.49
C HIS A 78 15.87 -13.91 1.97
N ASN A 79 15.34 -12.74 1.62
CA ASN A 79 16.00 -11.45 1.81
C ASN A 79 15.53 -10.71 3.07
N THR A 80 14.52 -11.21 3.79
CA THR A 80 14.05 -10.62 5.06
C THR A 80 14.21 -11.59 6.22
N GLU A 81 14.41 -11.04 7.43
CA GLU A 81 14.51 -11.84 8.64
C GLU A 81 13.19 -12.51 9.01
N TRP A 82 12.10 -11.74 9.04
CA TRP A 82 10.75 -12.27 9.27
C TRP A 82 10.34 -13.31 8.23
N GLY A 83 10.75 -13.16 6.98
CA GLY A 83 10.46 -14.11 5.92
C GLY A 83 11.19 -15.44 6.12
N ARG A 84 12.48 -15.40 6.49
CA ARG A 84 13.23 -16.62 6.83
C ARG A 84 12.61 -17.32 8.04
N GLN A 85 12.22 -16.57 9.07
CA GLN A 85 11.56 -17.11 10.26
C GLN A 85 10.19 -17.70 9.94
N CYS A 86 9.40 -17.04 9.08
CA CYS A 86 8.14 -17.56 8.56
C CYS A 86 8.33 -18.91 7.86
N HIS A 87 9.32 -18.98 6.96
CA HIS A 87 9.66 -20.21 6.27
C HIS A 87 10.05 -21.31 7.27
N TYR A 88 10.85 -21.02 8.29
CA TYR A 88 11.17 -21.98 9.33
C TYR A 88 9.93 -22.47 10.10
N LEU A 89 9.10 -21.54 10.60
CA LEU A 89 7.94 -21.84 11.44
C LEU A 89 6.87 -22.64 10.71
N ILE A 90 6.62 -22.33 9.44
CA ILE A 90 5.58 -22.99 8.64
C ILE A 90 6.12 -24.30 8.02
N TYR A 91 7.38 -24.32 7.58
CA TYR A 91 7.92 -25.43 6.79
C TYR A 91 8.67 -26.49 7.63
N GLU A 92 9.52 -26.06 8.56
CA GLU A 92 10.43 -26.95 9.30
C GLU A 92 9.83 -27.47 10.61
N ALA A 93 9.13 -26.63 11.39
CA ALA A 93 8.72 -26.97 12.76
C ALA A 93 7.47 -27.87 12.90
N ASN A 94 6.58 -27.98 11.89
CA ASN A 94 5.25 -28.59 12.06
C ASN A 94 4.81 -29.54 10.94
N SER A 95 5.28 -30.79 10.92
CA SER A 95 5.06 -31.73 9.80
C SER A 95 3.62 -32.21 9.57
N ALA A 96 2.76 -32.22 10.59
CA ALA A 96 1.40 -32.77 10.49
C ALA A 96 0.30 -31.75 10.11
N LYS A 97 0.52 -30.44 10.37
CA LYS A 97 -0.42 -29.35 10.03
C LYS A 97 0.08 -28.46 8.87
N ARG A 98 1.12 -28.88 8.15
CA ARG A 98 1.77 -28.12 7.05
C ARG A 98 0.80 -27.53 6.02
N PRO A 99 -0.19 -28.28 5.50
CA PRO A 99 -0.94 -27.80 4.33
C PRO A 99 -1.92 -26.66 4.67
N SER A 100 -2.56 -26.68 5.83
CA SER A 100 -3.62 -25.72 6.17
C SER A 100 -3.06 -24.35 6.55
N LYS A 101 -2.08 -24.29 7.46
CA LYS A 101 -1.45 -23.03 7.88
C LYS A 101 -0.78 -22.31 6.72
N TRP A 102 -0.08 -23.05 5.86
CA TRP A 102 0.56 -22.47 4.69
C TRP A 102 -0.43 -21.89 3.68
N PHE A 103 -1.57 -22.57 3.50
CA PHE A 103 -2.64 -22.08 2.64
C PHE A 103 -3.22 -20.77 3.19
N THR A 104 -3.52 -20.72 4.49
CA THR A 104 -4.00 -19.51 5.17
C THR A 104 -3.01 -18.36 5.04
N TRP A 105 -1.73 -18.59 5.38
CA TRP A 105 -0.69 -17.57 5.27
C TRP A 105 -0.63 -17.00 3.86
N ARG A 106 -0.57 -17.88 2.85
CA ARG A 106 -0.50 -17.46 1.44
C ARG A 106 -1.74 -16.69 1.01
N GLN A 107 -2.92 -17.13 1.44
CA GLN A 107 -4.16 -16.45 1.12
C GLN A 107 -4.15 -15.02 1.69
N ASN A 108 -3.81 -14.87 2.97
CA ASN A 108 -3.81 -13.58 3.66
C ASN A 108 -2.71 -12.64 3.14
N PHE A 109 -1.49 -13.15 2.92
CA PHE A 109 -0.37 -12.39 2.36
C PHE A 109 -0.64 -11.93 0.92
N ARG A 110 -1.22 -12.79 0.08
CA ARG A 110 -1.55 -12.39 -1.30
C ARG A 110 -2.70 -11.39 -1.32
N ARG A 111 -3.72 -11.58 -0.47
CA ARG A 111 -4.84 -10.64 -0.30
C ARG A 111 -4.32 -9.24 0.03
N SER A 112 -3.45 -9.12 1.02
CA SER A 112 -2.91 -7.83 1.46
C SER A 112 -2.04 -7.15 0.39
N MET A 113 -1.25 -7.91 -0.37
CA MET A 113 -0.50 -7.38 -1.51
C MET A 113 -1.42 -6.84 -2.61
N TYR A 114 -2.46 -7.59 -2.98
CA TYR A 114 -3.45 -7.14 -3.95
C TYR A 114 -4.23 -5.91 -3.47
N GLN A 115 -4.58 -5.85 -2.18
CA GLN A 115 -5.20 -4.68 -1.57
C GLN A 115 -4.28 -3.45 -1.66
N SER A 116 -2.99 -3.58 -1.33
CA SER A 116 -2.03 -2.47 -1.45
C SER A 116 -1.95 -1.92 -2.88
N PHE A 117 -1.85 -2.79 -3.90
CA PHE A 117 -1.86 -2.37 -5.31
C PHE A 117 -3.19 -1.77 -5.76
N MET A 118 -4.31 -2.29 -5.24
CA MET A 118 -5.63 -1.71 -5.48
C MET A 118 -5.74 -0.30 -4.90
N MET A 119 -5.25 -0.08 -3.68
CA MET A 119 -5.27 1.23 -3.02
C MET A 119 -4.45 2.25 -3.81
N GLY A 120 -3.25 1.88 -4.27
CA GLY A 120 -2.45 2.74 -5.15
C GLY A 120 -3.18 3.13 -6.45
N ALA A 121 -3.91 2.20 -7.06
CA ALA A 121 -4.70 2.47 -8.27
C ALA A 121 -5.92 3.36 -8.01
N VAL A 122 -6.67 3.13 -6.92
CA VAL A 122 -7.87 3.91 -6.58
C VAL A 122 -7.51 5.35 -6.22
N LEU A 123 -6.45 5.53 -5.41
CA LEU A 123 -6.00 6.85 -4.95
C LEU A 123 -5.16 7.60 -5.98
N CYS A 124 -4.80 6.96 -7.09
CA CYS A 124 -3.93 7.50 -8.14
C CYS A 124 -4.28 8.94 -8.54
N ARG A 125 -5.56 9.21 -8.85
CA ARG A 125 -6.00 10.56 -9.25
C ARG A 125 -5.83 11.58 -8.14
N ALA A 126 -6.20 11.24 -6.91
CA ALA A 126 -6.20 12.18 -5.79
C ALA A 126 -4.82 12.80 -5.56
N TYR A 127 -3.76 12.00 -5.73
CA TYR A 127 -2.38 12.47 -5.63
C TYR A 127 -1.87 13.15 -6.91
N GLN A 128 -2.27 12.69 -8.09
CA GLN A 128 -1.70 13.15 -9.36
C GLN A 128 -2.36 14.41 -9.93
N GLU A 129 -3.63 14.67 -9.60
CA GLU A 129 -4.39 15.80 -10.17
C GLU A 129 -3.87 17.17 -9.72
N SER A 130 -3.34 17.28 -8.50
CA SER A 130 -2.75 18.52 -7.98
C SER A 130 -1.50 18.96 -8.75
N LEU A 131 -0.78 18.03 -9.39
CA LEU A 131 0.41 18.33 -10.18
C LEU A 131 0.07 18.93 -11.55
N ALA A 132 -1.20 18.85 -11.96
CA ALA A 132 -1.65 19.35 -13.25
C ALA A 132 -3.07 19.91 -13.15
N PRO A 133 -3.25 21.02 -12.42
CA PRO A 133 -4.57 21.61 -12.20
C PRO A 133 -5.20 22.08 -13.51
N SER A 134 -6.52 22.03 -13.56
CA SER A 134 -7.28 22.59 -14.68
C SER A 134 -7.25 24.13 -14.71
N ASN A 135 -7.07 24.77 -13.54
CA ASN A 135 -6.88 26.22 -13.42
C ASN A 135 -5.40 26.54 -13.24
N LYS A 136 -4.81 27.30 -14.16
CA LYS A 136 -3.39 27.67 -14.15
C LYS A 136 -3.12 29.00 -13.45
N ASP A 137 -4.15 29.75 -13.09
CA ASP A 137 -4.00 31.11 -12.56
C ASP A 137 -3.32 31.12 -11.17
N ASP A 138 -3.44 30.01 -10.41
CA ASP A 138 -2.83 29.84 -9.08
C ASP A 138 -1.53 29.02 -9.10
N LEU A 139 -1.06 28.60 -10.28
CA LEU A 139 0.12 27.74 -10.40
C LEU A 139 1.41 28.57 -10.26
N PRO A 140 2.38 28.16 -9.42
CA PRO A 140 3.68 28.81 -9.35
C PRO A 140 4.37 28.89 -10.71
N GLU A 141 5.14 29.95 -10.93
CA GLU A 141 5.97 30.06 -12.14
C GLU A 141 7.00 28.92 -12.17
N HIS A 142 7.16 28.27 -13.33
CA HIS A 142 8.06 27.11 -13.49
C HIS A 142 7.78 25.92 -12.55
N PHE A 143 6.51 25.76 -12.11
CA PHE A 143 6.10 24.69 -11.20
C PHE A 143 6.64 23.31 -11.63
N LEU A 144 7.51 22.75 -10.78
CA LEU A 144 8.18 21.45 -10.93
C LEU A 144 8.91 21.26 -12.28
N GLU A 145 9.25 22.35 -12.96
CA GLU A 145 9.96 22.30 -14.24
C GLU A 145 11.40 21.83 -14.03
N ASN A 146 11.86 20.91 -14.91
CA ASN A 146 13.18 20.28 -14.83
C ASN A 146 13.45 19.54 -13.50
N PHE A 147 12.42 19.02 -12.83
CA PHE A 147 12.58 18.29 -11.55
C PHE A 147 13.58 17.13 -11.65
N ASP A 148 13.62 16.43 -12.78
CA ASP A 148 14.61 15.40 -13.11
C ASP A 148 16.06 15.90 -12.98
N LYS A 149 16.34 17.13 -13.42
CA LYS A 149 17.67 17.75 -13.27
C LYS A 149 17.92 18.21 -11.83
N ARG A 150 16.88 18.64 -11.10
CA ARG A 150 17.02 19.00 -9.68
C ARG A 150 17.43 17.77 -8.84
N LEU A 151 16.98 16.57 -9.23
CA LEU A 151 17.38 15.31 -8.60
C LEU A 151 18.85 14.94 -8.82
N GLU A 152 19.52 15.47 -9.85
CA GLU A 152 20.95 15.21 -10.09
C GLU A 152 21.84 15.92 -9.05
N ASP A 153 21.36 17.02 -8.46
CA ASP A 153 22.05 17.79 -7.42
C ASP A 153 21.07 18.29 -6.33
N PRO A 154 20.56 17.38 -5.47
CA PRO A 154 19.49 17.67 -4.52
C PRO A 154 19.88 18.66 -3.41
N HIS A 155 21.17 18.91 -3.22
CA HIS A 155 21.70 19.82 -2.21
C HIS A 155 21.99 21.22 -2.74
N ASN A 156 21.67 21.50 -4.00
CA ASN A 156 21.89 22.82 -4.59
C ASN A 156 20.91 23.85 -4.03
N PRO A 157 21.38 24.87 -3.26
CA PRO A 157 20.50 25.87 -2.67
C PRO A 157 19.89 26.83 -3.71
N GLU A 158 20.50 26.96 -4.89
CA GLU A 158 20.00 27.81 -5.99
C GLU A 158 18.88 27.11 -6.78
N ASN A 159 18.76 25.79 -6.65
CA ASN A 159 17.78 24.97 -7.37
C ASN A 159 17.27 23.83 -6.49
N PRO A 160 16.54 24.15 -5.40
CA PRO A 160 16.05 23.13 -4.48
C PRO A 160 15.08 22.17 -5.18
N LEU A 161 14.98 20.93 -4.70
CA LEU A 161 14.04 19.94 -5.25
C LEU A 161 12.62 20.51 -5.34
N MET A 162 12.15 21.13 -4.26
CA MET A 162 10.89 21.85 -4.22
C MET A 162 11.08 23.24 -3.60
N THR A 163 10.51 24.26 -4.24
CA THR A 163 10.54 25.63 -3.73
C THR A 163 9.44 25.87 -2.68
N SER A 164 9.58 26.91 -1.86
CA SER A 164 8.55 27.28 -0.88
C SER A 164 7.20 27.60 -1.53
N ASP A 165 7.19 28.19 -2.73
CA ASP A 165 5.95 28.50 -3.46
C ASP A 165 5.30 27.23 -4.02
N GLU A 166 6.09 26.26 -4.50
CA GLU A 166 5.61 24.93 -4.91
C GLU A 166 5.00 24.16 -3.74
N MET A 167 5.65 24.17 -2.56
CA MET A 167 5.12 23.56 -1.34
C MET A 167 3.82 24.25 -0.89
N ALA A 168 3.81 25.58 -0.78
CA ALA A 168 2.63 26.35 -0.36
C ALA A 168 1.45 26.14 -1.32
N TYR A 169 1.71 25.92 -2.61
CA TYR A 169 0.69 25.54 -3.57
C TYR A 169 0.12 24.13 -3.30
N LEU A 170 0.98 23.13 -3.08
CA LEU A 170 0.56 21.76 -2.81
C LEU A 170 -0.23 21.63 -1.50
N LEU A 171 0.10 22.41 -0.47
CA LEU A 171 -0.63 22.48 0.82
C LEU A 171 -2.10 22.91 0.69
N LYS A 172 -2.53 23.42 -0.47
CA LYS A 172 -3.95 23.71 -0.74
C LYS A 172 -4.78 22.43 -0.94
N TYR A 173 -4.13 21.29 -1.18
CA TYR A 173 -4.78 20.02 -1.46
C TYR A 173 -4.71 19.11 -0.22
N PRO A 174 -5.82 18.50 0.23
CA PRO A 174 -5.82 17.72 1.47
C PRO A 174 -4.93 16.47 1.45
N VAL A 175 -4.55 15.95 0.27
CA VAL A 175 -3.57 14.85 0.17
C VAL A 175 -2.12 15.26 0.52
N PHE A 176 -1.82 16.56 0.54
CA PHE A 176 -0.51 17.10 0.94
C PHE A 176 -0.59 17.95 2.22
N ASN A 177 -1.80 18.30 2.68
CA ASN A 177 -2.03 19.01 3.92
C ASN A 177 -2.47 18.02 4.99
N PHE A 178 -1.52 17.61 5.81
CA PHE A 178 -1.71 16.51 6.75
C PHE A 178 -2.46 16.92 8.02
N GLU A 179 -2.55 18.24 8.29
CA GLU A 179 -3.39 18.82 9.35
C GLU A 179 -4.89 18.82 8.97
N ALA A 180 -5.20 18.90 7.67
CA ALA A 180 -6.56 19.00 7.16
C ALA A 180 -7.30 17.64 7.12
N TYR A 181 -7.23 16.89 8.22
CA TYR A 181 -7.83 15.55 8.34
C TYR A 181 -9.33 15.53 8.01
N ASP A 182 -10.08 16.52 8.49
CA ASP A 182 -11.53 16.62 8.26
C ASP A 182 -11.88 16.75 6.77
N ASP A 183 -10.94 17.24 5.95
CA ASP A 183 -11.08 17.39 4.51
C ASP A 183 -10.64 16.14 3.72
N GLN A 184 -10.26 15.04 4.40
CA GLN A 184 -9.78 13.82 3.74
C GLN A 184 -10.90 12.86 3.32
N HIS A 185 -12.13 13.03 3.80
CA HIS A 185 -13.26 12.16 3.43
C HIS A 185 -13.50 12.08 1.90
N PRO A 186 -13.48 13.18 1.12
CA PRO A 186 -13.61 13.11 -0.34
C PRO A 186 -12.50 12.30 -1.05
N ILE A 187 -11.37 12.07 -0.39
CA ILE A 187 -10.23 11.32 -0.94
C ILE A 187 -10.35 9.84 -0.55
N TYR A 188 -10.45 9.54 0.74
CA TYR A 188 -10.35 8.17 1.26
C TYR A 188 -11.71 7.50 1.49
N GLY A 189 -12.80 8.26 1.65
CA GLY A 189 -14.10 7.76 2.09
C GLY A 189 -14.63 6.59 1.27
N GLN A 190 -14.64 6.72 -0.07
CA GLN A 190 -15.13 5.66 -0.96
C GLN A 190 -14.31 4.35 -0.83
N LEU A 191 -12.98 4.47 -0.72
CA LEU A 191 -12.09 3.33 -0.56
C LEU A 191 -12.24 2.70 0.83
N ALA A 192 -12.33 3.52 1.86
CA ALA A 192 -12.52 3.08 3.24
C ALA A 192 -13.84 2.32 3.40
N ASP A 193 -14.94 2.85 2.85
CA ASP A 193 -16.24 2.17 2.80
C ASP A 193 -16.17 0.84 2.06
N PHE A 194 -15.43 0.80 0.94
CA PHE A 194 -15.25 -0.43 0.19
C PHE A 194 -14.49 -1.50 0.99
N LEU A 195 -13.40 -1.12 1.69
CA LEU A 195 -12.64 -2.03 2.56
C LEU A 195 -13.50 -2.55 3.72
N ARG A 196 -14.28 -1.67 4.37
CA ARG A 196 -15.27 -2.03 5.39
C ARG A 196 -16.26 -3.09 4.87
N GLN A 197 -16.86 -2.83 3.71
CA GLN A 197 -17.79 -3.78 3.09
C GLN A 197 -17.12 -5.10 2.70
N GLN A 198 -15.85 -5.13 2.30
CA GLN A 198 -15.14 -6.39 2.07
C GLN A 198 -15.02 -7.19 3.38
N ALA A 199 -14.61 -6.54 4.48
CA ALA A 199 -14.50 -7.19 5.78
C ALA A 199 -15.84 -7.74 6.28
N GLU A 200 -16.95 -7.02 6.08
CA GLU A 200 -18.32 -7.48 6.42
C GLU A 200 -18.78 -8.69 5.60
N ASN A 201 -18.24 -8.88 4.39
CA ASN A 201 -18.55 -10.03 3.55
C ASN A 201 -17.68 -11.25 3.89
N HIS A 202 -16.59 -11.08 4.62
CA HIS A 202 -15.78 -12.18 5.12
C HIS A 202 -16.41 -12.72 6.40
N GLN A 203 -16.48 -14.06 6.52
CA GLN A 203 -17.00 -14.66 7.73
C GLN A 203 -16.10 -14.29 8.91
N PRO A 204 -16.66 -13.82 10.04
CA PRO A 204 -15.91 -13.67 11.27
C PRO A 204 -15.24 -15.00 11.63
N PHE A 205 -13.96 -14.96 11.99
CA PHE A 205 -13.25 -16.18 12.38
C PHE A 205 -13.88 -16.73 13.67
N GLU A 206 -14.13 -18.05 13.76
CA GLU A 206 -14.61 -18.70 15.01
C GLU A 206 -13.51 -18.82 16.09
N SER A 207 -12.43 -18.03 15.99
CA SER A 207 -11.20 -18.29 16.71
C SER A 207 -10.97 -17.36 17.91
N GLU A 208 -10.38 -17.92 18.98
CA GLU A 208 -9.80 -17.21 20.15
C GLU A 208 -8.76 -16.14 19.76
N ILE A 209 -8.38 -16.09 18.48
CA ILE A 209 -7.40 -15.21 17.84
C ILE A 209 -7.87 -13.74 17.73
N LEU A 210 -9.16 -13.45 17.95
CA LEU A 210 -9.78 -12.16 17.68
C LEU A 210 -9.76 -11.15 18.85
N ASP A 211 -9.05 -11.42 19.96
CA ASP A 211 -8.87 -10.43 21.05
C ASP A 211 -7.73 -9.42 20.81
N MET A 212 -7.27 -9.32 19.56
CA MET A 212 -6.25 -8.34 19.14
C MET A 212 -6.80 -6.93 18.94
N TYR A 213 -8.09 -6.82 18.63
CA TYR A 213 -8.74 -5.52 18.52
C TYR A 213 -8.92 -4.97 19.94
N PRO A 214 -8.36 -3.79 20.28
CA PRO A 214 -8.30 -3.35 21.67
C PRO A 214 -9.67 -3.37 22.36
N GLU A 215 -9.70 -3.85 23.60
CA GLU A 215 -10.96 -4.03 24.35
C GLU A 215 -11.72 -2.72 24.53
N ASP A 216 -10.95 -1.65 24.76
CA ASP A 216 -11.35 -0.27 24.93
C ASP A 216 -11.66 0.46 23.62
N ALA A 217 -11.26 -0.10 22.46
CA ALA A 217 -11.61 0.49 21.17
C ALA A 217 -13.13 0.43 20.93
N THR A 218 -13.65 1.56 20.45
CA THR A 218 -15.07 1.76 20.17
C THR A 218 -15.28 1.86 18.65
N PRO A 219 -15.61 0.74 17.98
CA PRO A 219 -15.83 0.77 16.54
C PRO A 219 -17.07 1.62 16.22
N ASP A 220 -17.00 2.35 15.12
CA ASP A 220 -18.12 3.15 14.61
C ASP A 220 -18.61 2.57 13.28
N GLN A 221 -19.93 2.58 13.08
CA GLN A 221 -20.59 2.11 11.85
C GLN A 221 -20.31 0.65 11.44
N ILE A 222 -19.71 -0.15 12.33
CA ILE A 222 -19.43 -1.58 12.16
C ILE A 222 -19.59 -2.29 13.51
N ASP A 223 -20.09 -3.53 13.51
CA ASP A 223 -20.12 -4.32 14.74
C ASP A 223 -18.73 -4.85 15.10
N ARG A 224 -18.54 -5.22 16.37
CA ARG A 224 -17.24 -5.59 16.92
C ARG A 224 -16.61 -6.80 16.23
N ASP A 225 -17.39 -7.77 15.78
CA ASP A 225 -16.86 -8.98 15.14
C ASP A 225 -16.29 -8.64 13.76
N HIS A 226 -17.01 -7.85 12.96
CA HIS A 226 -16.49 -7.37 11.69
C HIS A 226 -15.40 -6.30 11.86
N ALA A 227 -15.41 -5.51 12.94
CA ALA A 227 -14.32 -4.59 13.28
C ALA A 227 -13.01 -5.34 13.50
N LYS A 228 -13.06 -6.47 14.21
CA LYS A 228 -11.90 -7.34 14.43
C LYS A 228 -11.36 -7.91 13.11
N VAL A 229 -12.23 -8.30 12.17
CA VAL A 229 -11.84 -8.73 10.82
C VAL A 229 -11.19 -7.60 10.04
N LEU A 230 -11.82 -6.42 10.02
CA LEU A 230 -11.32 -5.24 9.33
C LEU A 230 -9.95 -4.84 9.89
N TYR A 231 -9.79 -4.79 11.21
CA TYR A 231 -8.51 -4.52 11.87
C TYR A 231 -7.40 -5.47 11.40
N ALA A 232 -7.64 -6.79 11.42
CA ALA A 232 -6.67 -7.77 10.96
C ALA A 232 -6.26 -7.56 9.49
N GLU A 233 -7.23 -7.29 8.60
CA GLU A 233 -6.95 -7.02 7.19
C GLU A 233 -6.19 -5.71 6.97
N ILE A 234 -6.52 -4.66 7.73
CA ILE A 234 -5.84 -3.36 7.69
C ILE A 234 -4.40 -3.49 8.14
N VAL A 235 -4.11 -4.21 9.23
CA VAL A 235 -2.73 -4.45 9.67
C VAL A 235 -1.96 -5.28 8.64
N GLN A 236 -2.54 -6.36 8.13
CA GLN A 236 -1.91 -7.20 7.10
C GLN A 236 -1.57 -6.38 5.84
N CYS A 237 -2.48 -5.50 5.42
CA CYS A 237 -2.31 -4.60 4.29
C CYS A 237 -1.30 -3.49 4.57
N LEU A 238 -1.28 -2.94 5.78
CA LEU A 238 -0.26 -1.97 6.23
C LEU A 238 1.13 -2.59 6.16
N PHE A 239 1.35 -3.76 6.76
CA PHE A 239 2.64 -4.46 6.73
C PHE A 239 3.09 -4.76 5.29
N SER A 240 2.15 -5.19 4.43
CA SER A 240 2.45 -5.45 3.02
C SER A 240 2.80 -4.17 2.28
N SER A 241 2.09 -3.07 2.55
CA SER A 241 2.35 -1.77 1.95
C SER A 241 3.70 -1.23 2.38
N MET A 242 4.02 -1.26 3.67
CA MET A 242 5.34 -0.91 4.18
C MET A 242 6.44 -1.80 3.59
N THR A 243 6.21 -3.10 3.43
CA THR A 243 7.16 -4.00 2.76
C THR A 243 7.46 -3.58 1.31
N LEU A 244 6.47 -3.01 0.62
CA LEU A 244 6.59 -2.55 -0.77
C LEU A 244 7.12 -1.12 -0.89
N LEU A 245 6.91 -0.28 0.13
CA LEU A 245 7.47 1.06 0.23
C LEU A 245 8.97 0.93 0.53
N GLU A 246 9.83 1.37 -0.37
CA GLU A 246 11.28 1.25 -0.25
C GLU A 246 11.89 2.29 0.71
N PHE A 247 11.36 2.38 1.94
CA PHE A 247 11.92 3.26 2.97
C PHE A 247 13.29 2.76 3.46
N GLU A 248 14.05 3.61 4.17
CA GLU A 248 15.37 3.23 4.67
C GLU A 248 15.30 2.01 5.60
N GLY A 249 16.03 0.96 5.26
CA GLY A 249 15.99 -0.33 5.98
C GLY A 249 14.99 -1.35 5.42
N ALA A 250 14.07 -0.95 4.55
CA ALA A 250 13.11 -1.86 3.92
C ALA A 250 13.81 -2.92 3.02
N PRO A 251 13.19 -4.10 2.83
CA PRO A 251 13.72 -5.10 1.93
C PRO A 251 13.83 -4.55 0.51
N LYS A 252 14.99 -4.72 -0.13
CA LYS A 252 15.16 -4.41 -1.55
C LYS A 252 14.42 -5.45 -2.39
N ILE A 253 13.15 -5.17 -2.69
CA ILE A 253 12.31 -6.00 -3.57
C ILE A 253 12.50 -5.61 -5.02
N PHE A 254 12.63 -4.30 -5.27
CA PHE A 254 12.73 -3.75 -6.61
C PHE A 254 14.13 -3.24 -6.91
N LYS A 255 14.41 -3.12 -8.20
CA LYS A 255 15.59 -2.47 -8.73
C LYS A 255 15.18 -1.70 -9.98
N GLU A 256 15.73 -0.51 -10.17
CA GLU A 256 15.58 0.22 -11.43
C GLU A 256 16.15 -0.61 -12.60
N GLU A 257 15.42 -0.62 -13.71
CA GLU A 257 15.90 -1.26 -14.93
C GLU A 257 17.13 -0.51 -15.49
N ASP A 258 18.27 -1.21 -15.58
CA ASP A 258 19.50 -0.71 -16.23
C ASP A 258 19.57 -1.29 -17.66
N GLU A 259 20.14 -0.54 -18.61
CA GLU A 259 20.32 -0.93 -20.02
C GLU A 259 21.04 -2.29 -20.20
N LYS A 260 21.72 -2.78 -19.15
CA LYS A 260 22.45 -4.06 -19.12
C LYS A 260 21.72 -5.20 -18.42
N ALA A 261 20.48 -5.00 -17.97
CA ALA A 261 19.74 -6.03 -17.24
C ALA A 261 19.48 -7.27 -18.12
N GLU A 262 19.68 -8.46 -17.56
CA GLU A 262 19.28 -9.70 -18.23
C GLU A 262 17.80 -9.63 -18.57
N LYS A 263 17.45 -10.02 -19.80
CA LYS A 263 16.10 -9.89 -20.34
C LYS A 263 15.15 -10.84 -19.60
N LEU A 264 14.55 -10.33 -18.53
CA LEU A 264 13.47 -10.99 -17.79
C LEU A 264 12.26 -11.14 -18.72
N SER A 265 11.49 -12.23 -18.59
CA SER A 265 10.58 -12.68 -19.64
C SER A 265 9.11 -12.36 -19.42
N ARG A 266 8.72 -12.01 -18.18
CA ARG A 266 7.33 -11.75 -17.80
C ARG A 266 7.18 -10.32 -17.33
N GLU A 267 6.13 -9.65 -17.78
CA GLU A 267 5.84 -8.26 -17.47
C GLU A 267 4.44 -8.13 -16.85
N VAL A 268 4.32 -7.29 -15.83
CA VAL A 268 3.04 -6.89 -15.24
C VAL A 268 3.07 -5.38 -15.03
N THR A 269 1.93 -4.71 -15.19
CA THR A 269 1.77 -3.31 -14.77
C THR A 269 0.96 -3.27 -13.49
N ILE A 270 1.39 -2.45 -12.53
CA ILE A 270 0.67 -2.13 -11.30
C ILE A 270 0.71 -0.61 -11.07
N VAL A 271 -0.05 -0.12 -10.09
CA VAL A 271 0.06 1.24 -9.56
C VAL A 271 0.44 1.13 -8.09
N PRO A 272 1.73 1.29 -7.72
CA PRO A 272 2.17 1.12 -6.35
C PRO A 272 1.58 2.20 -5.43
N LEU A 273 1.19 1.81 -4.21
CA LEU A 273 0.86 2.77 -3.15
C LEU A 273 2.11 3.59 -2.81
N GLY A 274 1.97 4.92 -2.74
CA GLY A 274 3.08 5.85 -2.50
C GLY A 274 3.74 6.41 -3.77
N LEU A 275 3.64 5.71 -4.90
CA LEU A 275 4.04 6.26 -6.21
C LEU A 275 2.84 6.81 -6.98
N PHE A 276 1.66 6.18 -6.84
CA PHE A 276 0.42 6.63 -7.48
C PHE A 276 0.57 6.86 -8.99
N TYR A 277 1.50 6.16 -9.62
CA TYR A 277 1.87 6.26 -11.03
C TYR A 277 1.99 4.83 -11.61
N PRO A 278 1.51 4.57 -12.83
CA PRO A 278 1.62 3.23 -13.41
C PRO A 278 3.07 2.83 -13.67
N GLU A 279 3.46 1.68 -13.15
CA GLU A 279 4.80 1.11 -13.33
C GLU A 279 4.73 -0.28 -13.93
N ARG A 280 5.67 -0.56 -14.82
CA ARG A 280 5.90 -1.88 -15.38
C ARG A 280 6.94 -2.60 -14.54
N PHE A 281 6.63 -3.84 -14.18
CA PHE A 281 7.51 -4.75 -13.48
C PHE A 281 7.89 -5.90 -14.39
N THR A 282 9.19 -6.14 -14.52
CA THR A 282 9.73 -7.27 -15.26
C THR A 282 10.29 -8.29 -14.28
N MET A 283 9.97 -9.57 -14.50
CA MET A 283 10.16 -10.64 -13.53
C MET A 283 10.82 -11.87 -14.14
N PRO A 284 11.58 -12.66 -13.35
CA PRO A 284 12.17 -13.90 -13.81
C PRO A 284 11.10 -14.91 -14.21
N ALA A 285 11.41 -15.75 -15.21
CA ALA A 285 10.54 -16.83 -15.65
C ALA A 285 10.21 -17.83 -14.52
N ASN A 286 11.13 -17.99 -13.56
CA ASN A 286 10.94 -18.82 -12.38
C ASN A 286 10.86 -17.92 -11.14
N PRO A 287 9.73 -17.91 -10.41
CA PRO A 287 9.60 -17.08 -9.22
C PRO A 287 10.54 -17.51 -8.08
N ARG A 288 11.02 -18.76 -8.06
CA ARG A 288 11.94 -19.27 -7.00
C ARG A 288 13.37 -18.75 -7.09
N THR A 289 13.66 -17.93 -8.09
CA THR A 289 14.97 -17.30 -8.27
C THR A 289 14.87 -15.78 -8.16
N ALA A 290 13.71 -15.25 -7.74
CA ALA A 290 13.47 -13.83 -7.66
C ALA A 290 14.34 -13.15 -6.61
N HIS A 291 14.64 -13.80 -5.47
CA HIS A 291 15.55 -13.28 -4.46
C HIS A 291 16.97 -12.96 -4.97
N LYS A 292 17.40 -13.57 -6.09
CA LYS A 292 18.71 -13.35 -6.72
C LYS A 292 18.72 -12.25 -7.77
N ALA A 293 17.63 -12.15 -8.54
CA ALA A 293 17.53 -11.23 -9.67
C ALA A 293 16.86 -9.89 -9.28
N LEU A 294 16.07 -9.91 -8.21
CA LEU A 294 15.08 -8.88 -7.85
C LEU A 294 14.07 -8.62 -8.98
N LEU A 295 13.10 -7.76 -8.73
CA LEU A 295 12.12 -7.35 -9.73
C LEU A 295 12.56 -6.02 -10.33
N LEU A 296 12.57 -5.93 -11.65
CA LEU A 296 12.90 -4.68 -12.33
C LEU A 296 11.65 -3.84 -12.42
N LYS A 297 11.71 -2.58 -11.99
CA LYS A 297 10.62 -1.62 -12.14
C LYS A 297 11.00 -0.53 -13.13
N GLN A 298 10.01 -0.05 -13.86
CA GLN A 298 10.15 1.05 -14.80
C GLN A 298 8.84 1.87 -14.86
N PRO A 299 8.89 3.20 -14.78
CA PRO A 299 7.75 4.05 -15.05
C PRO A 299 7.13 3.77 -16.42
N LEU A 300 5.81 3.62 -16.49
CA LEU A 300 5.13 3.41 -17.75
C LEU A 300 5.28 4.66 -18.63
N SER A 301 5.81 4.50 -19.84
CA SER A 301 6.06 5.64 -20.73
C SER A 301 4.77 6.19 -21.36
N GLN A 302 4.60 7.51 -21.26
CA GLN A 302 3.49 8.25 -21.88
C GLN A 302 3.77 8.47 -23.38
N LYS A 303 3.06 7.76 -24.26
CA LYS A 303 3.27 7.86 -25.73
C LYS A 303 2.56 9.05 -26.39
N LYS A 304 1.63 9.71 -25.70
CA LYS A 304 0.82 10.81 -26.26
C LYS A 304 1.49 12.17 -26.04
N LYS A 305 1.43 13.01 -27.08
CA LYS A 305 1.91 14.41 -27.04
C LYS A 305 1.04 15.36 -26.21
N CYS A 306 -0.23 15.04 -26.00
CA CYS A 306 -1.16 15.84 -25.19
C CYS A 306 -1.62 14.96 -24.02
N THR A 307 -1.19 15.33 -22.83
CA THR A 307 -1.41 14.60 -21.58
C THR A 307 -1.80 15.58 -20.49
N THR A 308 -2.74 15.19 -19.62
CA THR A 308 -3.02 15.90 -18.36
C THR A 308 -2.02 15.57 -17.27
N TRP A 309 -1.20 14.53 -17.43
CA TRP A 309 -0.17 14.16 -16.45
C TRP A 309 1.03 15.09 -16.52
N HIS A 310 1.53 15.49 -15.35
CA HIS A 310 2.73 16.31 -15.25
C HIS A 310 3.98 15.47 -15.61
N PRO A 311 5.01 16.04 -16.27
CA PRO A 311 6.26 15.32 -16.55
C PRO A 311 6.91 14.70 -15.30
N SER A 312 6.73 15.36 -14.15
CA SER A 312 7.29 14.94 -12.86
C SER A 312 6.38 13.97 -12.08
N SER A 313 5.23 13.55 -12.65
CA SER A 313 4.25 12.67 -11.98
C SER A 313 4.82 11.35 -11.46
N GLN A 314 5.88 10.84 -12.08
CA GLN A 314 6.56 9.59 -11.67
C GLN A 314 7.35 9.72 -10.36
N PHE A 315 7.63 10.95 -9.89
CA PHE A 315 8.43 11.22 -8.69
C PHE A 315 7.57 11.51 -7.45
N MET A 316 6.33 11.01 -7.42
CA MET A 316 5.38 11.29 -6.35
C MET A 316 5.90 10.90 -4.96
N ASN A 317 6.61 9.78 -4.83
CA ASN A 317 7.21 9.37 -3.57
C ASN A 317 8.14 10.44 -3.00
N ILE A 318 8.93 11.10 -3.86
CA ILE A 318 9.85 12.18 -3.47
C ILE A 318 9.06 13.44 -3.07
N PHE A 319 7.98 13.76 -3.78
CA PHE A 319 7.12 14.88 -3.37
C PHE A 319 6.49 14.64 -2.01
N LEU A 320 5.99 13.43 -1.76
CA LEU A 320 5.39 13.09 -0.48
C LEU A 320 6.42 13.14 0.65
N GLU A 321 7.63 12.64 0.42
CA GLU A 321 8.73 12.74 1.38
C GLU A 321 9.08 14.19 1.71
N ILE A 322 9.30 15.04 0.69
CA ILE A 322 9.63 16.47 0.90
C ILE A 322 8.49 17.21 1.61
N MET A 323 7.24 16.97 1.20
CA MET A 323 6.09 17.61 1.82
C MET A 323 5.96 17.21 3.30
N TYR A 324 6.24 15.94 3.60
CA TYR A 324 6.23 15.46 4.98
C TYR A 324 7.42 16.02 5.78
N SER A 325 8.64 16.01 5.26
CA SER A 325 9.82 16.46 6.02
C SER A 325 9.99 17.98 6.10
N SER A 326 9.41 18.74 5.17
CA SER A 326 9.88 20.11 4.90
C SER A 326 8.81 21.11 4.48
N SER A 327 7.52 20.76 4.50
CA SER A 327 6.43 21.71 4.19
C SER A 327 6.31 22.87 5.18
N GLY A 328 6.91 22.74 6.38
CA GLY A 328 6.79 23.70 7.46
C GLY A 328 5.48 23.60 8.24
N GLN A 329 4.59 22.67 7.87
CA GLN A 329 3.46 22.28 8.70
C GLN A 329 3.90 21.19 9.68
N PRO A 330 3.46 21.27 10.95
CA PRO A 330 3.46 20.10 11.82
C PRO A 330 2.78 18.93 11.11
N ASN A 331 3.45 17.78 11.07
CA ASN A 331 2.84 16.53 10.63
C ASN A 331 1.92 15.99 11.73
N HIS A 332 0.95 16.78 12.18
CA HIS A 332 0.01 16.41 13.22
C HIS A 332 -1.41 16.64 12.73
N TYR A 333 -2.37 15.88 13.27
CA TYR A 333 -3.77 16.25 13.23
C TYR A 333 -4.18 16.65 14.65
N GLY A 334 -4.69 17.87 14.85
CA GLY A 334 -4.86 18.42 16.19
C GLY A 334 -3.54 18.88 16.83
N GLU A 335 -3.56 19.20 18.13
CA GLU A 335 -2.41 19.83 18.81
C GLU A 335 -1.26 18.86 19.14
N GLU A 336 -1.50 17.54 19.24
CA GLU A 336 -0.52 16.58 19.78
C GLU A 336 -0.37 15.27 18.97
N TYR A 337 -1.20 15.01 17.94
CA TYR A 337 -1.23 13.66 17.33
C TYR A 337 -0.51 13.59 15.99
N PRO A 338 0.63 12.88 15.87
CA PRO A 338 1.38 12.82 14.64
C PRO A 338 0.61 12.08 13.55
N THR A 339 0.81 12.52 12.31
CA THR A 339 0.27 11.91 11.09
C THR A 339 1.26 10.87 10.59
N PRO A 340 0.80 9.76 10.01
CA PRO A 340 1.71 8.80 9.41
C PRO A 340 2.31 9.37 8.11
N PRO A 341 3.39 8.74 7.60
CA PRO A 341 3.92 9.02 6.27
C PRO A 341 2.79 9.04 5.22
N PRO A 342 2.83 9.93 4.23
CA PRO A 342 1.66 10.23 3.40
C PRO A 342 1.01 9.03 2.68
N PRO A 343 1.75 8.03 2.15
CA PRO A 343 1.15 6.84 1.56
C PRO A 343 0.30 6.02 2.53
N LEU A 344 0.51 6.19 3.84
CA LEU A 344 -0.12 5.42 4.91
C LEU A 344 -1.34 6.12 5.53
N GLN A 345 -1.66 7.35 5.14
CA GLN A 345 -2.79 8.11 5.70
C GLN A 345 -4.14 7.46 5.49
N VAL A 346 -4.31 6.69 4.41
CA VAL A 346 -5.50 5.89 4.17
C VAL A 346 -5.73 4.85 5.29
N PHE A 347 -4.67 4.28 5.89
CA PHE A 347 -4.80 3.36 7.01
C PHE A 347 -5.25 4.10 8.27
N GLN A 348 -4.68 5.28 8.54
CA GLN A 348 -5.12 6.15 9.63
C GLN A 348 -6.60 6.53 9.48
N TYR A 349 -7.01 6.91 8.27
CA TYR A 349 -8.39 7.26 7.96
C TYR A 349 -9.34 6.10 8.26
N VAL A 350 -9.04 4.88 7.81
CA VAL A 350 -9.86 3.69 8.06
C VAL A 350 -9.91 3.36 9.56
N SER A 351 -8.75 3.36 10.23
CA SER A 351 -8.64 3.04 11.65
C SER A 351 -9.47 4.01 12.52
N ARG A 352 -9.41 5.31 12.24
CA ARG A 352 -10.19 6.29 13.00
C ARG A 352 -11.67 6.20 12.70
N THR A 353 -12.02 6.11 11.41
CA THR A 353 -13.42 6.20 10.96
C THR A 353 -14.25 4.99 11.38
N PHE A 354 -13.68 3.79 11.36
CA PHE A 354 -14.43 2.56 11.63
C PHE A 354 -13.96 1.77 12.83
N LEU A 355 -12.68 1.89 13.21
CA LEU A 355 -12.09 1.06 14.26
C LEU A 355 -11.94 1.81 15.59
N GLY A 356 -12.21 3.11 15.66
CA GLY A 356 -11.97 3.88 16.90
C GLY A 356 -10.50 3.83 17.35
N LEU A 357 -9.59 3.71 16.38
CA LEU A 357 -8.14 3.60 16.59
C LEU A 357 -7.41 4.71 15.85
N ARG A 358 -6.19 5.00 16.30
CA ARG A 358 -5.23 5.89 15.64
C ARG A 358 -3.85 5.26 15.66
N PHE A 359 -2.93 5.68 14.80
CA PHE A 359 -1.52 5.38 15.03
C PHE A 359 -1.06 5.95 16.38
N SER A 360 -0.20 5.21 17.08
CA SER A 360 0.44 5.66 18.31
C SER A 360 1.33 6.87 18.05
N ASP A 361 1.60 7.66 19.10
CA ASP A 361 2.38 8.90 18.96
C ASP A 361 3.83 8.62 18.52
N ASP A 362 4.38 7.47 18.93
CA ASP A 362 5.72 7.01 18.59
C ASP A 362 5.78 6.15 17.31
N ALA A 363 4.64 5.94 16.63
CA ALA A 363 4.53 4.99 15.53
C ALA A 363 5.59 5.26 14.44
N PHE A 364 5.85 6.54 14.13
CA PHE A 364 6.67 6.97 13.01
C PHE A 364 7.81 7.93 13.37
N GLU A 365 8.36 7.84 14.59
CA GLU A 365 9.54 8.64 14.95
C GLU A 365 10.78 8.22 14.14
N ASP A 366 11.39 9.17 13.42
CA ASP A 366 12.47 8.89 12.46
C ASP A 366 13.82 8.59 13.13
N GLU A 367 14.08 9.18 14.31
CA GLU A 367 15.41 9.25 14.91
C GLU A 367 15.81 8.02 15.75
N ASP A 368 14.89 7.11 16.04
CA ASP A 368 15.17 5.93 16.86
C ASP A 368 15.32 4.65 16.01
N VAL A 369 16.35 3.85 16.33
CA VAL A 369 16.49 2.47 15.81
C VAL A 369 15.35 1.60 16.35
N ASP A 370 14.80 1.99 17.50
CA ASP A 370 13.69 1.33 18.19
C ASP A 370 12.33 1.93 17.82
N ALA A 371 12.23 2.77 16.79
CA ALA A 371 10.96 3.32 16.32
C ALA A 371 9.94 2.20 16.02
N ALA A 372 8.71 2.34 16.48
CA ALA A 372 7.73 1.26 16.51
C ALA A 372 7.45 0.68 15.10
N HIS A 373 7.37 1.51 14.05
CA HIS A 373 7.22 1.02 12.68
C HIS A 373 8.44 0.21 12.17
N LYS A 374 9.66 0.57 12.56
CA LYS A 374 10.88 -0.19 12.20
C LYS A 374 10.88 -1.53 12.93
N LEU A 375 10.61 -1.52 14.23
CA LEU A 375 10.49 -2.74 15.02
C LEU A 375 9.39 -3.65 14.47
N PHE A 376 8.21 -3.11 14.16
CA PHE A 376 7.10 -3.84 13.53
C PHE A 376 7.54 -4.50 12.21
N MET A 377 8.24 -3.78 11.35
CA MET A 377 8.68 -4.27 10.04
C MET A 377 9.80 -5.32 10.11
N HIS A 378 10.65 -5.23 11.13
CA HIS A 378 11.80 -6.11 11.29
C HIS A 378 11.57 -7.24 12.30
N HIS A 379 10.45 -7.24 13.04
CA HIS A 379 10.18 -8.23 14.06
C HIS A 379 10.14 -9.66 13.48
N PRO A 380 10.97 -10.61 13.94
CA PRO A 380 11.09 -11.94 13.32
C PRO A 380 9.78 -12.72 13.27
N LEU A 381 8.88 -12.48 14.23
CA LEU A 381 7.60 -13.19 14.31
C LEU A 381 6.46 -12.45 13.59
N ILE A 382 6.69 -11.26 13.01
CA ILE A 382 5.62 -10.45 12.39
C ILE A 382 4.82 -11.22 11.34
N CYS A 383 5.44 -12.20 10.68
CA CYS A 383 4.78 -13.09 9.74
C CYS A 383 3.55 -13.85 10.32
N GLY A 384 3.45 -13.95 11.65
CA GLY A 384 2.30 -14.51 12.36
C GLY A 384 0.98 -13.78 12.06
N ILE A 385 1.02 -12.48 11.74
CA ILE A 385 -0.18 -11.69 11.42
C ILE A 385 -0.99 -12.28 10.26
N PHE A 386 -0.36 -13.04 9.37
CA PHE A 386 -1.00 -13.70 8.22
C PHE A 386 -1.51 -15.12 8.52
N LEU A 387 -1.13 -15.72 9.64
CA LEU A 387 -1.53 -17.07 10.04
C LEU A 387 -2.75 -17.10 10.97
N ASP A 388 -3.27 -15.93 11.32
CA ASP A 388 -4.28 -15.73 12.35
C ASP A 388 -3.64 -15.76 13.75
N GLY A 389 -2.59 -14.98 14.02
CA GLY A 389 -2.12 -14.76 15.38
C GLY A 389 -1.24 -13.54 15.48
N TRP A 390 -1.49 -12.67 16.45
CA TRP A 390 -0.52 -11.65 16.84
C TRP A 390 0.57 -12.33 17.67
N PRO A 391 1.84 -12.27 17.28
CA PRO A 391 2.90 -12.57 18.23
C PRO A 391 2.77 -11.64 19.45
N ASP A 392 2.84 -12.21 20.65
CA ASP A 392 2.74 -11.52 21.95
C ASP A 392 3.75 -10.37 22.15
N LEU A 393 4.63 -10.15 21.17
CA LEU A 393 5.85 -9.36 21.22
C LEU A 393 5.93 -8.32 20.07
N ILE A 394 4.91 -8.15 19.22
CA ILE A 394 4.99 -7.08 18.23
C ILE A 394 4.61 -5.74 18.89
N PRO A 395 5.40 -4.68 18.71
CA PRO A 395 5.03 -3.33 19.15
C PRO A 395 3.65 -2.93 18.62
N THR A 396 2.83 -2.36 19.49
CA THR A 396 1.55 -1.80 19.08
C THR A 396 1.82 -0.57 18.21
N LEU A 397 1.25 -0.56 17.00
CA LEU A 397 1.29 0.63 16.12
C LEU A 397 0.06 1.51 16.30
N PHE A 398 -0.93 1.07 17.07
CA PHE A 398 -2.22 1.71 17.18
C PHE A 398 -2.64 1.90 18.64
N ASP A 399 -3.18 3.08 18.93
CA ASP A 399 -3.79 3.42 20.21
C ASP A 399 -5.28 3.74 20.05
N THR A 400 -5.99 3.82 21.16
CA THR A 400 -7.35 4.38 21.18
C THR A 400 -7.35 5.89 21.00
N LEU A 401 -8.49 6.43 20.57
CA LEU A 401 -8.61 7.85 20.21
C LEU A 401 -8.31 8.81 21.37
N ASP A 402 -8.58 8.37 22.61
CA ASP A 402 -8.44 9.22 23.80
C ASP A 402 -7.00 9.24 24.35
N GLY A 403 -6.10 8.38 23.86
CA GLY A 403 -4.71 8.33 24.32
C GLY A 403 -4.50 7.95 25.80
N GLU A 404 -5.58 7.68 26.55
CA GLU A 404 -5.53 7.29 27.98
C GLU A 404 -5.23 5.80 28.19
N GLY A 405 -5.02 5.04 27.11
CA GLY A 405 -4.55 3.67 27.20
C GLY A 405 -3.09 3.64 27.64
N GLU A 406 -2.83 3.54 28.94
CA GLU A 406 -1.58 2.98 29.46
C GLU A 406 -1.48 1.51 29.00
N TYR A 407 -1.24 1.29 27.71
CA TYR A 407 -0.63 0.06 27.26
C TYR A 407 0.83 0.17 27.66
N ASP A 408 1.14 -0.25 28.89
CA ASP A 408 2.50 -0.51 29.32
C ASP A 408 3.17 -1.30 28.19
N ALA A 409 4.05 -0.63 27.43
CA ALA A 409 4.91 -1.27 26.45
C ALA A 409 5.70 -2.31 27.24
N TYR A 410 5.29 -3.57 27.13
CA TYR A 410 5.88 -4.68 27.86
C TYR A 410 7.24 -5.01 27.22
N TYR A 411 8.21 -4.11 27.39
CA TYR A 411 9.59 -4.29 27.00
C TYR A 411 10.55 -3.63 28.00
N ALA A 412 11.05 -4.49 28.90
CA ALA A 412 12.36 -4.39 29.53
C ALA A 412 13.21 -5.58 29.08
#